data_AF-A0A7D4QQP4-F1
#
_entry.id   AF-A0A7D4QQP4-F1
#
_cell.length_a   1.000
_cell.length_b   1.000
_cell.length_c   1.000
_cell.angle_alpha   90.00
_cell.angle_beta   90.00
_cell.angle_gamma   90.00
#
_symmetry.space_group_name_H-M   'P 1'
#
loop_
_entity.id
_entity.type
_entity.pdbx_description
1 polymer ?
#
loop_
_entity_poly.entity_id
_entity_poly.type
_entity_poly.pdbx_seq_one_letter_code
_entity_poly.pdbx_strand_id
1 'polypeptide(L)' 'MSYDIQPGIECENCIKCGTRPVIDQTKKGLWEVKCPNDACKNVVTGPLVDFETWNRLNKKNPNLNPGKNNLMQSA' A
#
# COMPACT_ATOMS: atom_id res chain seq x y z
N MET A 1 -12.48 1.40 13.82
CA MET A 1 -11.79 2.54 14.47
C MET A 1 -10.44 2.59 13.81
N SER A 2 -10.13 3.66 13.10
CA SER A 2 -8.90 3.73 12.32
C SER A 2 -7.78 4.40 13.11
N TYR A 3 -6.57 3.84 13.01
CA TYR A 3 -5.36 4.31 13.67
C TYR A 3 -4.32 4.75 12.64
N ASP A 4 -3.74 5.92 12.85
CA ASP A 4 -2.63 6.40 12.06
C ASP A 4 -1.34 5.64 12.39
N ILE A 5 -0.55 5.37 11.36
CA ILE A 5 0.74 4.70 11.51
C ILE A 5 1.80 5.75 11.80
N GLN A 6 2.49 5.61 12.94
CA GLN A 6 3.55 6.51 13.34
C GLN A 6 4.62 6.64 12.23
N PRO A 7 5.23 7.82 12.05
CA PRO A 7 6.22 8.04 11.00
C PRO A 7 7.45 7.12 11.08
N GLY A 8 7.84 6.69 12.29
CA GLY A 8 8.99 5.80 12.51
C GLY A 8 8.77 4.34 12.11
N ILE A 9 7.54 3.94 11.78
CA ILE A 9 7.24 2.58 11.31
C ILE A 9 7.43 2.51 9.79
N GLU A 10 8.25 1.57 9.34
CA GLU A 10 8.44 1.29 7.92
C GLU A 10 7.13 0.79 7.31
N CYS A 11 6.51 1.63 6.48
CA CYS A 11 5.27 1.31 5.82
C CYS A 11 5.20 2.07 4.50
N GLU A 12 5.10 1.32 3.40
CA GLU A 12 4.99 1.84 2.06
C GLU A 12 3.67 2.61 1.88
N ASN A 13 3.72 3.67 1.08
CA ASN A 13 2.50 4.37 0.70
C ASN A 13 1.68 3.53 -0.27
N CYS A 14 0.36 3.75 -0.32
CA CYS A 14 -0.50 3.06 -1.28
C CYS A 14 0.02 3.25 -2.71
N ILE A 15 0.27 2.16 -3.43
CA ILE A 15 0.80 2.20 -4.79
C ILE A 15 -0.11 2.91 -5.79
N LYS A 16 -1.43 2.94 -5.51
CA LYS A 16 -2.44 3.49 -6.40
C LYS A 16 -2.58 5.01 -6.29
N CYS A 17 -2.46 5.57 -5.09
CA CYS A 17 -2.71 7.00 -4.84
C CYS A 17 -1.59 7.73 -4.07
N GLY A 18 -0.57 7.02 -3.62
CA GLY A 18 0.56 7.58 -2.86
C GLY A 18 0.25 7.96 -1.41
N THR A 19 -0.98 7.72 -0.92
CA THR A 19 -1.36 8.06 0.47
C THR A 19 -0.86 7.01 1.46
N ARG A 20 -0.40 7.44 2.64
CA ARG A 20 -0.01 6.52 3.72
C ARG A 20 -1.23 5.73 4.21
N PRO A 21 -1.13 4.41 4.40
CA PRO A 21 -2.26 3.62 4.88
C PRO A 21 -2.60 3.93 6.35
N VAL A 22 -3.74 3.41 6.78
CA VAL A 22 -4.20 3.39 8.17
C VAL A 22 -4.43 1.94 8.60
N ILE A 23 -4.43 1.72 9.92
CA ILE A 23 -4.80 0.42 10.50
C ILE A 23 -6.26 0.49 10.94
N ASP A 24 -7.06 -0.51 10.64
CA ASP A 24 -8.42 -0.66 11.19
C ASP A 24 -8.59 -2.05 11.81
N GLN A 25 -9.58 -2.18 12.68
CA GLN A 25 -10.00 -3.46 13.24
C GLN A 25 -11.42 -3.79 12.78
N THR A 26 -11.56 -4.95 12.15
CA THR A 26 -12.86 -5.45 11.69
C THR A 26 -13.71 -5.91 12.87
N LYS A 27 -15.03 -5.98 12.68
CA LYS A 27 -15.97 -6.55 13.66
C LYS A 27 -15.70 -8.03 14.00
N LYS A 28 -14.89 -8.73 13.18
CA LYS A 28 -14.52 -10.13 13.38
C LYS A 28 -13.20 -10.30 14.15
N GLY A 29 -12.64 -9.22 14.67
CA GLY A 29 -11.36 -9.23 15.40
C GLY A 29 -10.12 -9.33 14.52
N LEU A 30 -10.28 -9.23 13.18
CA LEU A 30 -9.15 -9.15 12.25
C LEU A 30 -8.65 -7.71 12.12
N TRP A 31 -7.38 -7.57 11.78
CA TRP A 31 -6.71 -6.30 11.51
C TRP A 31 -6.62 -6.05 10.02
N GLU A 32 -6.76 -4.79 9.63
CA GLU A 32 -6.63 -4.33 8.25
C GLU A 32 -5.57 -3.24 8.16
N VAL A 33 -4.61 -3.39 7.25
CA VAL A 33 -3.81 -2.28 6.74
C VAL A 33 -4.46 -1.84 5.43
N LYS A 34 -5.07 -0.66 5.42
CA LYS A 34 -5.86 -0.19 4.26
C LYS A 34 -5.49 1.21 3.82
N CYS A 35 -5.69 1.48 2.53
CA CYS A 35 -5.68 2.85 2.03
C CYS A 35 -6.87 3.62 2.65
N PRO A 36 -6.66 4.85 3.16
CA PRO A 36 -7.77 5.69 3.63
C PRO A 36 -8.68 6.15 2.50
N ASN A 37 -8.21 6.14 1.24
CA ASN A 37 -9.05 6.38 0.08
C ASN A 37 -9.76 5.07 -0.34
N ASP A 38 -11.05 4.96 -0.02
CA ASP A 38 -11.86 3.78 -0.32
C ASP A 38 -11.98 3.48 -1.83
N ALA A 39 -11.83 4.48 -2.70
CA ALA A 39 -11.81 4.25 -4.15
C ALA A 39 -10.63 3.37 -4.60
N CYS A 40 -9.54 3.35 -3.83
CA CYS A 40 -8.38 2.50 -4.12
C CYS A 40 -8.66 1.01 -3.90
N LYS A 41 -9.63 0.64 -3.04
CA LYS A 41 -9.91 -0.76 -2.68
C LYS A 41 -8.63 -1.58 -2.41
N ASN A 42 -7.69 -0.99 -1.68
CA ASN A 42 -6.39 -1.59 -1.38
C ASN A 42 -6.31 -1.86 0.10
N VAL A 43 -6.30 -3.14 0.47
CA VAL A 43 -6.40 -3.60 1.85
C VAL A 43 -5.65 -4.92 1.99
N VAL A 44 -4.99 -5.09 3.13
CA VAL A 44 -4.42 -6.35 3.59
C VAL A 44 -5.11 -6.67 4.91
N THR A 45 -5.79 -7.80 4.98
CA THR A 45 -6.52 -8.25 6.16
C THR A 45 -5.86 -9.50 6.76
N GLY A 46 -5.71 -9.54 8.08
CA GLY A 46 -5.10 -10.69 8.76
C GLY A 46 -5.48 -10.79 10.25
N PRO A 47 -5.12 -11.90 10.92
CA PRO A 47 -5.30 -12.04 12.35
C PRO A 47 -4.41 -11.08 13.17
N LEU A 48 -3.34 -10.56 12.55
CA LEU A 48 -2.43 -9.54 13.06
C LEU A 48 -2.23 -8.46 11.99
N VAL A 49 -1.70 -7.30 12.39
CA VAL A 49 -1.30 -6.24 11.46
C VAL A 49 -0.14 -6.75 10.58
N ASP A 50 -0.34 -6.82 9.27
CA ASP A 50 0.62 -7.37 8.31
C ASP A 50 1.20 -6.27 7.40
N PHE A 51 2.22 -5.59 7.91
CA PHE A 51 2.97 -4.59 7.14
C PHE A 51 3.87 -5.20 6.07
N GLU A 52 4.32 -6.44 6.24
CA GLU A 52 5.22 -7.08 5.28
C GLU A 52 4.50 -7.32 3.96
N THR A 53 3.30 -7.91 4.01
CA THR A 53 2.45 -8.11 2.84
C THR A 53 2.03 -6.78 2.23
N TRP A 54 1.67 -5.79 3.06
CA TRP A 54 1.36 -4.45 2.55
C TRP A 54 2.54 -3.85 1.79
N ASN A 55 3.73 -3.85 2.38
CA ASN A 55 4.93 -3.29 1.78
C ASN A 55 5.29 -4.03 0.50
N ARG A 56 5.23 -5.37 0.48
CA ARG A 56 5.46 -6.18 -0.73
C ARG A 56 4.52 -5.81 -1.89
N LEU A 57 3.25 -5.57 -1.60
CA LEU A 57 2.24 -5.20 -2.61
C LEU A 57 2.32 -3.74 -3.05
N ASN A 58 2.90 -2.87 -2.23
CA ASN A 58 2.94 -1.42 -2.47
C ASN A 58 4.33 -0.87 -2.79
N LYS A 59 5.36 -1.71 -2.75
CA LYS A 59 6.73 -1.34 -3.12
C LYS A 59 6.75 -0.92 -4.58
N LYS A 60 7.16 0.33 -4.84
CA LYS A 60 7.39 0.80 -6.21
C LYS A 60 8.54 0.00 -6.81
N ASN A 61 8.33 -0.60 -7.99
CA ASN A 61 9.44 -1.17 -8.73
C ASN A 61 10.27 -0.02 -9.32
N PRO A 62 11.52 0.20 -8.88
CA PRO A 62 12.35 1.30 -9.38
C PRO A 62 12.65 1.17 -10.88
N ASN A 63 12.49 -0.02 -11.46
CA ASN A 63 12.75 -0.29 -12.87
C ASN A 63 11.52 -0.11 -13.76
N LEU A 64 10.32 -0.01 -13.19
CA LEU A 64 9.10 0.34 -13.93
C LEU A 64 8.87 1.84 -13.80
N ASN A 65 9.69 2.62 -14.50
CA ASN A 65 9.39 4.03 -14.74
C ASN A 65 8.27 4.08 -15.80
N PRO A 66 7.02 4.48 -15.47
CA PRO A 66 5.95 4.59 -16.46
C PRO A 66 6.21 5.65 -17.55
N GLY A 67 7.30 6.41 -17.46
CA GLY A 67 7.73 7.41 -18.44
C GLY A 67 8.85 6.99 -19.40
N LYS A 68 9.29 5.72 -19.45
CA LYS A 68 10.40 5.29 -20.33
C LYS A 68 10.08 4.19 -21.35
N ASN A 69 8.80 3.88 -21.60
CA ASN A 69 8.43 2.88 -22.61
C ASN A 69 8.10 3.49 -23.99
N ASN A 70 8.86 4.48 -24.48
CA ASN A 70 8.67 4.96 -25.87
C ASN A 70 9.93 5.51 -26.58
N LEU A 71 11.14 5.19 -26.13
CA LEU A 71 12.37 5.48 -26.88
C LEU A 71 13.23 4.23 -26.96
N MET A 72 12.81 3.28 -27.79
CA MET A 72 13.68 2.34 -28.53
C MET A 72 12.83 1.34 -29.31
N GLN A 73 12.31 1.75 -30.46
CA GLN A 73 12.00 0.88 -31.60
C GLN A 73 12.18 1.72 -32.86
N SER A 74 13.43 1.86 -33.30
CA SER A 74 13.83 2.33 -34.63
C SER A 74 15.33 2.02 -34.78
N ALA A 75 15.63 0.82 -35.25
CA ALA A 75 16.88 0.46 -35.92
C ALA A 75 16.58 -0.71 -36.87
#